data_AF-M0N8Q6-F1
#
_entry.id   AF-M0N8Q6-F1
#
_cell.length_a   1.000
_cell.length_b   1.000
_cell.length_c   1.000
_cell.angle_alpha   90.00
_cell.angle_beta   90.00
_cell.angle_gamma   90.00
#
_symmetry.space_group_name_H-M   'P 1'
#
loop_
_entity.id
_entity.type
_entity.pdbx_description
1 polymer ?
#
loop_
_entity_poly.entity_id
_entity_poly.type
_entity_poly.pdbx_seq_one_letter_code
_entity_poly.pdbx_strand_id
1 'polypeptide(L)'
;MFAARLQDSVAGDGWCARLATPDRDPILGETVANDRRDADRKPLSATARISFVNEPRRVEVHPGCEAVVAFDPDLTFECVDSCTWCCGHGVLLYDHDLLGLAQRANLNDATTTAHGEQFVRREQKDRDDHTGDDGAACYFLGEDGLCSLHAEHDWKPARCSVFPLEVHYENGEIRVTVRDEAEEHCEGLDVSERRVIDNLDAFLPEVLWSLENPETKIEL
;
A
#
# COMPACT_ATOMS: atom_id res chain seq x y z
N MET A 1 -27.19 39.95 36.09
CA MET A 1 -28.41 39.16 35.80
C MET A 1 -27.95 37.90 35.10
N PHE A 2 -28.22 36.75 35.71
CA PHE A 2 -27.96 35.37 35.28
C PHE A 2 -26.52 34.89 35.01
N ALA A 3 -26.13 33.94 35.87
CA ALA A 3 -25.05 32.99 35.75
C ALA A 3 -25.48 31.78 34.92
N ALA A 4 -24.51 31.10 34.29
CA ALA A 4 -24.50 29.64 34.18
C ALA A 4 -23.06 29.15 33.94
N ARG A 5 -22.56 28.38 34.92
CA ARG A 5 -21.52 27.35 34.77
C ARG A 5 -22.03 26.23 33.85
N LEU A 6 -21.10 25.44 33.32
CA LEU A 6 -21.10 24.00 32.92
C LEU A 6 -20.05 23.92 31.78
N GLN A 7 -19.05 23.05 31.71
CA GLN A 7 -18.63 21.86 32.45
C GLN A 7 -17.24 21.49 31.89
N ASP A 8 -16.26 21.26 32.77
CA ASP A 8 -15.11 20.39 32.48
C ASP A 8 -15.55 18.92 32.60
N SER A 9 -14.83 18.03 31.90
CA SER A 9 -14.85 16.53 31.89
C SER A 9 -15.15 16.02 30.47
N VAL A 10 -14.50 15.01 29.88
CA VAL A 10 -13.60 13.95 30.34
C VAL A 10 -12.86 13.37 29.12
N ALA A 11 -11.81 12.61 29.42
CA ALA A 11 -11.02 11.73 28.56
C ALA A 11 -11.75 10.94 27.46
N GLY A 12 -10.96 10.59 26.45
CA GLY A 12 -11.18 9.52 25.47
C GLY A 12 -9.84 9.31 24.75
N ASP A 13 -8.83 8.82 25.46
CA ASP A 13 -8.48 7.38 25.51
C ASP A 13 -8.22 6.80 24.12
N GLY A 14 -6.93 6.51 23.89
CA GLY A 14 -6.41 5.94 22.67
C GLY A 14 -7.14 4.67 22.25
N TRP A 15 -7.56 4.66 20.99
CA TRP A 15 -8.22 3.53 20.36
C TRP A 15 -7.18 2.49 19.98
N CYS A 16 -6.74 1.70 20.96
CA CYS A 16 -6.00 0.48 20.70
C CYS A 16 -6.37 -0.55 21.78
N ALA A 17 -7.59 -1.09 21.67
CA ALA A 17 -8.12 -2.04 22.63
C ALA A 17 -7.75 -3.49 22.25
N ARG A 18 -6.90 -4.00 23.13
CA ARG A 18 -6.29 -5.32 23.31
C ARG A 18 -7.29 -6.47 23.62
N LEU A 19 -6.82 -7.73 23.44
CA LEU A 19 -7.23 -9.04 24.02
C LEU A 19 -8.13 -9.94 23.12
N ALA A 20 -7.95 -11.26 22.94
CA ALA A 20 -7.18 -12.31 23.64
C ALA A 20 -6.99 -13.58 22.75
N THR A 21 -5.93 -14.36 23.01
CA THR A 21 -5.66 -15.73 22.49
C THR A 21 -6.44 -16.82 23.25
N PRO A 22 -6.58 -18.03 22.67
CA PRO A 22 -5.98 -19.19 23.35
C PRO A 22 -5.38 -20.29 22.44
N ASP A 23 -4.34 -20.90 23.01
CA ASP A 23 -3.66 -22.20 22.77
C ASP A 23 -4.27 -23.24 21.80
N ARG A 24 -3.38 -23.88 21.02
CA ARG A 24 -3.20 -25.36 21.05
C ARG A 24 -1.94 -25.87 20.32
N ASP A 25 -1.32 -26.82 21.01
CA ASP A 25 -0.06 -27.56 20.81
C ASP A 25 -0.01 -28.56 19.63
N PRO A 26 1.17 -29.17 19.33
CA PRO A 26 1.59 -29.65 18.00
C PRO A 26 1.42 -31.17 17.78
N ILE A 27 1.55 -31.61 16.51
CA ILE A 27 1.65 -33.04 16.17
C ILE A 27 2.90 -33.32 15.32
N LEU A 28 3.69 -34.27 15.85
CA LEU A 28 4.87 -34.92 15.31
C LEU A 28 4.52 -35.99 14.27
N GLY A 29 5.47 -36.24 13.34
CA GLY A 29 5.63 -37.50 12.61
C GLY A 29 6.11 -37.27 11.17
N GLU A 30 7.04 -38.00 10.56
CA GLU A 30 7.91 -39.12 10.92
C GLU A 30 9.08 -39.11 9.91
N THR A 31 10.26 -39.55 10.34
CA THR A 31 11.45 -39.83 9.52
C THR A 31 11.36 -41.19 8.83
N VAL A 32 11.68 -41.29 7.54
CA VAL A 32 12.29 -42.51 6.94
C VAL A 32 13.25 -42.14 5.79
N ALA A 33 14.28 -42.97 5.63
CA ALA A 33 15.62 -42.71 5.11
C ALA A 33 15.91 -43.17 3.66
N ASN A 34 17.12 -42.77 3.20
CA ASN A 34 17.95 -43.32 2.11
C ASN A 34 17.42 -43.15 0.67
N ASP A 35 18.22 -43.00 -0.39
CA ASP A 35 19.57 -43.53 -0.65
C ASP A 35 20.29 -42.69 -1.73
N ARG A 36 21.62 -42.61 -1.59
CA ARG A 36 22.69 -42.54 -2.61
C ARG A 36 22.51 -41.81 -3.96
N ARG A 37 23.57 -41.01 -4.22
CA ARG A 37 24.29 -40.77 -5.48
C ARG A 37 23.58 -39.92 -6.53
N ASP A 38 24.05 -38.68 -6.67
CA ASP A 38 24.49 -38.15 -7.97
C ASP A 38 25.39 -36.93 -7.76
N ALA A 39 26.70 -37.19 -7.87
CA ALA A 39 27.72 -36.18 -8.02
C ALA A 39 27.79 -35.83 -9.52
N ASP A 40 26.97 -34.87 -9.97
CA ASP A 40 27.15 -34.13 -11.24
C ASP A 40 26.08 -33.03 -11.43
N ARG A 41 25.89 -32.17 -10.41
CA ARG A 41 24.97 -31.02 -10.53
C ARG A 41 25.74 -29.80 -11.02
N LYS A 42 25.71 -29.61 -12.34
CA LYS A 42 25.93 -28.32 -13.03
C LYS A 42 25.19 -27.21 -12.26
N PRO A 43 25.76 -26.02 -12.03
CA PRO A 43 25.07 -24.97 -11.27
C PRO A 43 23.77 -24.61 -11.99
N LEU A 44 22.65 -24.83 -11.30
CA LEU A 44 21.35 -24.42 -11.80
C LEU A 44 21.27 -22.90 -11.73
N SER A 45 21.27 -22.31 -12.92
CA SER A 45 20.74 -21.00 -13.25
C SER A 45 19.47 -20.65 -12.48
N ALA A 46 19.51 -19.50 -11.77
CA ALA A 46 18.51 -18.44 -11.61
C ALA A 46 16.98 -18.73 -11.58
N THR A 47 16.51 -19.96 -11.38
CA THR A 47 15.07 -20.28 -11.41
C THR A 47 14.69 -21.18 -10.23
N ALA A 48 15.00 -20.71 -9.02
CA ALA A 48 14.50 -21.29 -7.77
C ALA A 48 14.61 -20.27 -6.63
N ARG A 49 14.00 -19.08 -6.79
CA ARG A 49 13.55 -18.33 -5.62
C ARG A 49 12.32 -19.08 -5.12
N ILE A 50 12.56 -20.01 -4.20
CA ILE A 50 11.51 -20.58 -3.37
C ILE A 50 10.81 -19.38 -2.76
N SER A 51 9.52 -19.23 -3.06
CA SER A 51 8.60 -18.36 -2.35
C SER A 51 8.68 -18.71 -0.87
N PHE A 52 9.54 -18.01 -0.14
CA PHE A 52 9.45 -17.95 1.30
C PHE A 52 8.10 -17.30 1.56
N VAL A 53 7.12 -18.12 1.92
CA VAL A 53 5.91 -17.62 2.57
C VAL A 53 6.43 -16.98 3.86
N ASN A 54 6.68 -15.67 3.81
CA ASN A 54 7.08 -14.93 4.99
C ASN A 54 5.91 -15.03 5.97
N GLU A 55 6.20 -15.58 7.15
CA GLU A 55 5.20 -15.66 8.22
C GLU A 55 4.72 -14.23 8.50
N PRO A 56 3.39 -13.99 8.49
CA PRO A 56 2.86 -12.66 8.74
C PRO A 56 3.35 -12.12 10.09
N ARG A 57 3.81 -10.86 10.10
CA ARG A 57 4.31 -10.19 11.30
C ARG A 57 3.46 -8.99 11.64
N ARG A 58 3.24 -8.76 12.93
CA ARG A 58 2.55 -7.56 13.41
C ARG A 58 3.58 -6.47 13.68
N VAL A 59 3.34 -5.28 13.14
CA VAL A 59 4.21 -4.11 13.29
C VAL A 59 3.35 -2.91 13.67
N GLU A 60 3.78 -2.16 14.67
CA GLU A 60 3.20 -0.86 15.00
C GLU A 60 3.75 0.17 14.00
N VAL A 61 2.86 0.76 13.22
CA VAL A 61 3.21 1.70 12.14
C VAL A 61 3.14 3.14 12.64
N HIS A 62 2.05 3.47 13.33
CA HIS A 62 1.85 4.72 14.08
C HIS A 62 1.49 4.38 15.51
N PRO A 63 1.57 5.32 16.48
CA PRO A 63 1.17 5.05 17.86
C PRO A 63 -0.25 4.48 17.96
N GLY A 64 -0.37 3.21 18.37
CA GLY A 64 -1.66 2.51 18.45
C GLY A 64 -2.27 2.08 17.11
N CYS A 65 -1.51 2.10 16.03
CA CYS A 65 -1.92 1.66 14.70
C CYS A 65 -1.06 0.48 14.26
N GLU A 66 -1.60 -0.74 14.39
CA GLU A 66 -0.88 -1.96 14.01
C GLU A 66 -1.28 -2.41 12.59
N ALA A 67 -0.31 -2.99 11.87
CA ALA A 67 -0.52 -3.68 10.61
C ALA A 67 0.10 -5.08 10.65
N VAL A 68 -0.52 -6.02 9.94
CA VAL A 68 0.01 -7.36 9.69
C VAL A 68 0.71 -7.36 8.34
N VAL A 69 2.03 -7.33 8.33
CA VAL A 69 2.85 -7.38 7.12
C VAL A 69 3.11 -8.81 6.68
N ALA A 70 2.93 -9.08 5.39
CA ALA A 70 3.09 -10.40 4.77
C ALA A 70 3.92 -10.29 3.47
N PHE A 71 5.16 -9.81 3.61
CA PHE A 71 6.15 -9.70 2.54
C PHE A 71 7.56 -9.91 3.10
N ASP A 72 8.59 -9.89 2.25
CA ASP A 72 9.99 -10.07 2.66
C ASP A 72 10.45 -8.96 3.62
N PRO A 73 10.88 -9.27 4.86
CA PRO A 73 11.39 -8.25 5.78
C PRO A 73 12.62 -7.52 5.25
N ASP A 74 13.35 -8.10 4.29
CA ASP A 74 14.50 -7.46 3.65
C ASP A 74 14.12 -6.68 2.38
N LEU A 75 12.83 -6.62 2.03
CA LEU A 75 12.33 -5.80 0.94
C LEU A 75 12.72 -4.33 1.16
N THR A 76 13.35 -3.76 0.14
CA THR A 76 13.69 -2.33 0.12
C THR A 76 12.91 -1.62 -0.97
N PHE A 77 12.62 -0.35 -0.75
CA PHE A 77 11.92 0.46 -1.73
C PHE A 77 12.35 1.92 -1.65
N GLU A 78 12.47 2.53 -2.83
CA GLU A 78 12.56 3.98 -2.99
C GLU A 78 11.77 4.40 -4.23
N CYS A 79 11.05 5.52 -4.16
CA CYS A 79 10.44 6.10 -5.35
C CYS A 79 11.55 6.58 -6.28
N VAL A 80 11.67 5.97 -7.46
CA VAL A 80 12.60 6.40 -8.50
C VAL A 80 11.94 7.40 -9.43
N ASP A 81 12.75 8.30 -10.00
CA ASP A 81 12.32 9.19 -11.06
C ASP A 81 11.76 8.35 -12.23
N SER A 82 10.82 8.91 -13.00
CA SER A 82 10.18 8.26 -14.17
C SER A 82 9.33 7.00 -13.93
N CYS A 83 9.17 6.51 -12.69
CA CYS A 83 8.26 5.41 -12.37
C CYS A 83 6.80 5.92 -12.28
N THR A 84 5.99 5.66 -13.31
CA THR A 84 4.61 6.16 -13.43
C THR A 84 3.55 5.07 -13.27
N TRP A 85 3.93 3.91 -12.75
CA TRP A 85 3.05 2.74 -12.65
C TRP A 85 1.79 2.99 -11.83
N CYS A 86 1.89 3.71 -10.71
CA CYS A 86 0.74 4.07 -9.89
C CYS A 86 -0.29 4.94 -10.66
N CYS A 87 0.13 5.60 -11.75
CA CYS A 87 -0.75 6.40 -12.61
C CYS A 87 -1.48 5.58 -13.69
N GLY A 88 -1.12 4.30 -13.86
CA GLY A 88 -1.70 3.39 -14.85
C GLY A 88 -2.99 2.68 -14.41
N HIS A 89 -3.13 2.35 -13.12
CA HIS A 89 -4.22 1.48 -12.61
C HIS A 89 -5.51 2.21 -12.19
N GLY A 90 -5.52 3.54 -12.32
CA GLY A 90 -6.58 4.37 -11.74
C GLY A 90 -6.45 4.48 -10.23
N VAL A 91 -6.69 5.67 -9.69
CA VAL A 91 -6.45 5.97 -8.27
C VAL A 91 -7.78 6.15 -7.58
N LEU A 92 -8.22 5.15 -6.80
CA LEU A 92 -9.36 5.27 -5.90
C LEU A 92 -9.15 6.46 -4.94
N LEU A 93 -10.20 7.24 -4.73
CA LEU A 93 -10.24 8.38 -3.82
C LEU A 93 -11.20 8.08 -2.68
N TYR A 94 -10.69 8.01 -1.45
CA TYR A 94 -11.55 7.96 -0.28
C TYR A 94 -12.19 9.34 -0.02
N ASP A 95 -13.21 9.40 0.84
CA ASP A 95 -13.87 10.67 1.20
C ASP A 95 -12.89 11.75 1.68
N HIS A 96 -11.88 11.34 2.46
CA HIS A 96 -10.81 12.24 2.89
C HIS A 96 -9.98 12.76 1.70
N ASP A 97 -9.68 11.90 0.72
CA ASP A 97 -8.94 12.29 -0.49
C ASP A 97 -9.75 13.26 -1.34
N LEU A 98 -11.08 13.11 -1.41
CA LEU A 98 -11.95 14.05 -2.14
C LEU A 98 -11.90 15.45 -1.53
N LEU A 99 -11.92 15.56 -0.20
CA LEU A 99 -11.76 16.84 0.51
C LEU A 99 -10.37 17.46 0.26
N GLY A 100 -9.32 16.64 0.27
CA GLY A 100 -7.96 17.08 -0.07
C GLY A 100 -7.85 17.54 -1.51
N LEU A 101 -8.41 16.77 -2.45
CA LEU A 101 -8.37 17.07 -3.87
C LEU A 101 -9.15 18.33 -4.21
N ALA A 102 -10.31 18.56 -3.59
CA ALA A 102 -11.15 19.74 -3.81
C ALA A 102 -10.44 21.08 -3.52
N GLN A 103 -9.39 21.05 -2.69
CA GLN A 103 -8.58 22.23 -2.36
C GLN A 103 -7.52 22.52 -3.43
N ARG A 104 -7.27 21.59 -4.36
CA ARG A 104 -6.13 21.58 -5.28
C ARG A 104 -6.57 21.50 -6.74
N ALA A 105 -7.71 20.88 -7.03
CA ALA A 105 -8.22 20.66 -8.38
C ALA A 105 -9.75 20.71 -8.42
N ASN A 106 -10.29 20.94 -9.63
CA ASN A 106 -11.72 20.80 -9.88
C ASN A 106 -12.09 19.32 -9.91
N LEU A 107 -12.91 18.88 -8.95
CA LEU A 107 -13.33 17.48 -8.85
C LEU A 107 -14.02 16.99 -10.13
N ASN A 108 -14.88 17.81 -10.76
CA ASN A 108 -15.61 17.41 -11.96
C ASN A 108 -14.69 17.10 -13.15
N ASP A 109 -13.52 17.74 -13.20
CA ASP A 109 -12.54 17.53 -14.27
C ASP A 109 -11.62 16.35 -13.94
N ALA A 110 -11.25 16.23 -12.66
CA ALA A 110 -10.23 15.33 -12.16
C ALA A 110 -10.74 13.93 -11.77
N THR A 111 -12.05 13.75 -11.54
CA THR A 111 -12.59 12.47 -11.06
C THR A 111 -13.52 11.79 -12.06
N THR A 112 -13.66 10.48 -11.88
CA THR A 112 -14.65 9.63 -12.54
C THR A 112 -15.28 8.70 -11.51
N THR A 113 -16.42 8.09 -11.84
CA THR A 113 -17.12 7.15 -10.95
C THR A 113 -17.12 5.76 -11.57
N ALA A 114 -16.69 4.77 -10.80
CA ALA A 114 -16.72 3.36 -11.16
C ALA A 114 -17.03 2.52 -9.92
N HIS A 115 -17.77 1.43 -10.05
CA HIS A 115 -18.14 0.57 -8.92
C HIS A 115 -18.87 1.27 -7.75
N GLY A 116 -19.45 2.45 -7.98
CA GLY A 116 -20.06 3.28 -6.93
C GLY A 116 -19.08 4.20 -6.19
N GLU A 117 -17.79 4.12 -6.52
CA GLU A 117 -16.69 4.84 -5.88
C GLU A 117 -16.10 5.93 -6.80
N GLN A 118 -15.38 6.89 -6.21
CA GLN A 118 -14.67 7.94 -6.96
C GLN A 118 -13.22 7.54 -7.25
N PHE A 119 -12.79 7.79 -8.48
CA PHE A 119 -11.41 7.59 -8.92
C PHE A 119 -10.87 8.87 -9.52
N VAL A 120 -9.55 9.05 -9.47
CA VAL A 120 -8.88 9.99 -10.37
C VAL A 120 -9.09 9.50 -11.80
N ARG A 121 -9.52 10.42 -12.66
CA ARG A 121 -9.76 10.15 -14.07
C ARG A 121 -8.46 9.73 -14.76
N ARG A 122 -8.55 8.68 -15.57
CA ARG A 122 -7.54 8.37 -16.60
C ARG A 122 -7.94 9.02 -17.92
N GLU A 123 -6.98 9.53 -18.65
CA GLU A 123 -7.20 10.15 -19.96
C GLU A 123 -6.13 9.73 -20.96
N GLN A 124 -6.52 9.71 -22.23
CA GLN A 124 -5.61 9.47 -23.34
C GLN A 124 -4.54 10.57 -23.38
N LYS A 125 -3.28 10.15 -23.49
CA LYS A 125 -2.15 11.07 -23.69
C LYS A 125 -1.66 10.89 -25.13
N ASP A 126 -1.27 11.99 -25.77
CA ASP A 126 -0.75 11.97 -27.14
C ASP A 126 0.77 11.63 -27.14
N ARG A 127 1.13 10.52 -26.49
CA ARG A 127 2.49 10.01 -26.34
C ARG A 127 2.48 8.57 -25.81
N ASP A 128 3.58 7.85 -26.04
CA ASP A 128 3.78 6.49 -25.54
C ASP A 128 4.53 6.45 -24.20
N ASP A 129 5.28 7.52 -23.87
CA ASP A 129 6.04 7.59 -22.63
C ASP A 129 5.12 7.90 -21.43
N HIS A 130 5.35 7.20 -20.33
CA HIS A 130 4.64 7.37 -19.07
C HIS A 130 3.13 7.09 -19.15
N THR A 131 2.70 6.27 -20.12
CA THR A 131 1.31 5.83 -20.27
C THR A 131 1.17 4.35 -20.01
N GLY A 132 -0.05 3.89 -19.69
CA GLY A 132 -0.36 2.47 -19.73
C GLY A 132 -0.39 1.93 -21.16
N ASP A 133 -0.54 0.62 -21.30
CA ASP A 133 -0.62 -0.08 -22.60
C ASP A 133 -1.76 0.40 -23.52
N ASP A 134 -2.78 1.04 -22.93
CA ASP A 134 -3.93 1.63 -23.61
C ASP A 134 -3.71 3.10 -24.02
N GLY A 135 -2.50 3.64 -23.84
CA GLY A 135 -2.15 5.04 -24.11
C GLY A 135 -2.73 6.03 -23.09
N ALA A 136 -3.39 5.54 -22.03
CA ALA A 136 -4.00 6.39 -21.02
C ALA A 136 -3.18 6.44 -19.73
N ALA A 137 -3.22 7.60 -19.07
CA ALA A 137 -2.60 7.82 -17.77
C ALA A 137 -3.48 8.71 -16.89
N CYS A 138 -3.12 8.77 -15.60
CA CYS A 138 -3.71 9.68 -14.62
C CYS A 138 -3.78 11.12 -15.15
N TYR A 139 -4.90 11.80 -14.86
CA TYR A 139 -5.13 13.20 -15.16
C TYR A 139 -3.97 14.12 -14.71
N PHE A 140 -3.39 13.84 -13.55
CA PHE A 140 -2.31 14.64 -12.95
C PHE A 140 -0.90 14.28 -13.42
N LEU A 141 -0.75 13.34 -14.34
CA LEU A 141 0.55 12.96 -14.86
C LEU A 141 1.01 13.92 -15.96
N GLY A 142 2.10 14.65 -15.69
CA GLY A 142 2.76 15.58 -16.61
C GLY A 142 3.57 14.89 -17.70
N GLU A 143 4.03 15.65 -18.70
CA GLU A 143 4.86 15.12 -19.81
C GLU A 143 6.27 14.74 -19.41
N ASP A 144 6.73 15.27 -18.29
CA ASP A 144 7.98 14.94 -17.62
C ASP A 144 7.91 13.66 -16.78
N GLY A 145 6.77 12.97 -16.78
CA GLY A 145 6.55 11.79 -15.94
C GLY A 145 6.34 12.12 -14.46
N LEU A 146 6.18 13.40 -14.10
CA LEU A 146 5.96 13.84 -12.73
C LEU A 146 4.47 14.04 -12.43
N CYS A 147 4.09 13.73 -11.19
CA CYS A 147 2.74 13.99 -10.70
C CYS A 147 2.60 15.45 -10.29
N SER A 148 1.71 16.20 -10.94
CA SER A 148 1.51 17.64 -10.65
C SER A 148 1.02 17.90 -9.23
N LEU A 149 0.16 17.03 -8.67
CA LEU A 149 -0.28 17.17 -7.26
C LEU A 149 0.89 17.14 -6.28
N HIS A 150 1.85 16.25 -6.50
CA HIS A 150 3.01 16.15 -5.64
C HIS A 150 4.00 17.30 -5.91
N ALA A 151 4.27 17.59 -7.17
CA ALA A 151 5.21 18.65 -7.56
C ALA A 151 4.75 20.03 -7.06
N GLU A 152 3.44 20.31 -7.09
CA GLU A 152 2.89 21.63 -6.74
C GLU A 152 2.44 21.74 -5.29
N HIS A 153 2.02 20.64 -4.67
CA HIS A 153 1.37 20.68 -3.34
C HIS A 153 1.99 19.74 -2.31
N ASP A 154 3.03 19.00 -2.66
CA ASP A 154 3.62 17.94 -1.82
C ASP A 154 2.55 17.01 -1.25
N TRP A 155 1.55 16.68 -2.07
CA TRP A 155 0.38 15.94 -1.65
C TRP A 155 0.01 14.85 -2.65
N LYS A 156 -0.45 13.72 -2.12
CA LYS A 156 -0.92 12.56 -2.88
C LYS A 156 -2.15 11.96 -2.17
N PRO A 157 -3.11 11.38 -2.90
CA PRO A 157 -4.17 10.56 -2.31
C PRO A 157 -3.58 9.40 -1.50
N ALA A 158 -4.32 8.91 -0.49
CA ALA A 158 -3.83 7.85 0.39
C ALA A 158 -3.32 6.62 -0.39
N ARG A 159 -4.06 6.20 -1.42
CA ARG A 159 -3.66 5.05 -2.26
C ARG A 159 -2.35 5.27 -3.02
N CYS A 160 -2.07 6.48 -3.49
CA CYS A 160 -0.81 6.80 -4.15
C CYS A 160 0.38 6.74 -3.19
N SER A 161 0.16 7.05 -1.91
CA SER A 161 1.22 6.99 -0.88
C SER A 161 1.60 5.55 -0.50
N VAL A 162 0.64 4.62 -0.63
CA VAL A 162 0.80 3.21 -0.26
C VAL A 162 1.62 2.41 -1.27
N PHE A 163 1.71 2.85 -2.53
CA PHE A 163 2.44 2.12 -3.57
C PHE A 163 3.93 1.96 -3.19
N PRO A 164 4.54 0.77 -3.33
CA PRO A 164 4.11 -0.42 -4.09
C PRO A 164 3.26 -1.43 -3.29
N LEU A 165 2.87 -1.08 -2.08
CA LEU A 165 2.16 -1.99 -1.19
C LEU A 165 0.68 -2.12 -1.57
N GLU A 166 0.10 -3.21 -1.10
CA GLU A 166 -1.33 -3.48 -1.13
C GLU A 166 -1.83 -3.62 0.29
N VAL A 167 -2.87 -2.85 0.62
CA VAL A 167 -3.60 -2.92 1.89
C VAL A 167 -4.89 -3.71 1.66
N HIS A 168 -5.06 -4.72 2.52
CA HIS A 168 -6.25 -5.54 2.70
C HIS A 168 -6.84 -5.29 4.09
N TYR A 169 -8.16 -5.39 4.21
CA TYR A 169 -8.84 -5.29 5.50
C TYR A 169 -9.58 -6.59 5.82
N GLU A 170 -9.02 -7.39 6.72
CA GLU A 170 -9.54 -8.72 7.05
C GLU A 170 -9.55 -8.92 8.56
N ASN A 171 -10.62 -9.48 9.10
CA ASN A 171 -10.77 -9.77 10.54
C ASN A 171 -10.59 -8.54 11.46
N GLY A 172 -10.90 -7.33 10.96
CA GLY A 172 -10.72 -6.09 11.71
C GLY A 172 -9.28 -5.59 11.76
N GLU A 173 -8.40 -6.12 10.90
CA GLU A 173 -6.98 -5.80 10.88
C GLU A 173 -6.54 -5.34 9.48
N ILE A 174 -5.62 -4.38 9.45
CA ILE A 174 -4.93 -3.97 8.23
C ILE A 174 -3.84 -4.99 7.94
N ARG A 175 -3.97 -5.69 6.81
CA ARG A 175 -2.94 -6.58 6.28
C ARG A 175 -2.26 -5.91 5.10
N VAL A 176 -0.94 -5.99 5.05
CA VAL A 176 -0.12 -5.31 4.06
C VAL A 176 0.73 -6.34 3.31
N THR A 177 0.61 -6.35 2.00
CA THR A 177 1.37 -7.18 1.06
C THR A 177 2.06 -6.29 0.03
N VAL A 178 2.86 -6.89 -0.85
CA VAL A 178 3.34 -6.21 -2.07
C VAL A 178 2.35 -6.52 -3.18
N ARG A 179 2.10 -5.57 -4.06
CA ARG A 179 1.29 -5.80 -5.27
C ARG A 179 2.06 -6.73 -6.22
N ASP A 180 1.38 -7.72 -6.78
CA ASP A 180 1.97 -8.64 -7.75
C ASP A 180 2.58 -7.87 -8.94
N GLU A 181 1.87 -6.86 -9.46
CA GLU A 181 2.35 -6.02 -10.56
C GLU A 181 3.57 -5.17 -10.18
N ALA A 182 3.68 -4.80 -8.90
CA ALA A 182 4.86 -4.08 -8.44
C ALA A 182 6.08 -4.99 -8.40
N GLU A 183 5.95 -6.27 -8.01
CA GLU A 183 7.07 -7.22 -8.06
C GLU A 183 7.60 -7.42 -9.48
N GLU A 184 6.74 -7.32 -10.49
CA GLU A 184 7.10 -7.51 -11.89
C GLU A 184 7.64 -6.24 -12.56
N HIS A 185 7.15 -5.07 -12.17
CA HIS A 185 7.33 -3.85 -12.97
C HIS A 185 7.77 -2.62 -12.19
N CYS A 186 7.82 -2.66 -10.85
CA CYS A 186 8.25 -1.51 -10.07
C CYS A 186 9.77 -1.40 -10.03
N GLU A 187 10.31 -0.45 -10.77
CA GLU A 187 11.74 -0.11 -10.77
C GLU A 187 12.26 0.42 -9.42
N GLY A 188 11.36 0.73 -8.48
CA GLY A 188 11.72 1.20 -7.14
C GLY A 188 11.96 0.09 -6.12
N LEU A 189 11.68 -1.18 -6.44
CA LEU A 189 11.93 -2.30 -5.54
C LEU A 189 13.39 -2.75 -5.60
N ASP A 190 13.96 -3.10 -4.45
CA ASP A 190 15.32 -3.65 -4.32
C ASP A 190 16.47 -2.76 -4.83
N VAL A 191 16.23 -1.44 -4.96
CA VAL A 191 17.22 -0.47 -5.47
C VAL A 191 17.87 0.39 -4.38
N SER A 192 17.36 0.36 -3.15
CA SER A 192 17.83 1.21 -2.05
C SER A 192 18.20 0.39 -0.82
N GLU A 193 18.74 1.03 0.21
CA GLU A 193 18.95 0.42 1.53
C GLU A 193 17.74 0.61 2.46
N ARG A 194 16.70 1.33 1.99
CA ARG A 194 15.54 1.69 2.80
C ARG A 194 14.58 0.50 2.88
N ARG A 195 14.70 -0.27 3.96
CA ARG A 195 13.81 -1.39 4.25
C ARG A 195 12.39 -0.90 4.48
N VAL A 196 11.44 -1.49 3.77
CA VAL A 196 10.02 -1.10 3.85
C VAL A 196 9.48 -1.32 5.26
N ILE A 197 9.78 -2.48 5.84
CA ILE A 197 9.26 -2.87 7.17
C ILE A 197 9.69 -1.90 8.29
N ASP A 198 10.87 -1.29 8.15
CA ASP A 198 11.42 -0.35 9.14
C ASP A 198 10.93 1.09 8.92
N ASN A 199 10.21 1.36 7.82
CA ASN A 199 9.78 2.69 7.38
C ASN A 199 8.29 2.71 6.96
N LEU A 200 7.47 1.83 7.52
CA LEU A 200 6.06 1.66 7.13
C LEU A 200 5.24 2.94 7.29
N ASP A 201 5.58 3.81 8.24
CA ASP A 201 4.94 5.09 8.51
C ASP A 201 4.99 6.04 7.30
N ALA A 202 6.03 5.93 6.49
CA ALA A 202 6.18 6.72 5.29
C ALA A 202 5.36 6.23 4.09
N PHE A 203 4.95 4.96 4.10
CA PHE A 203 4.15 4.34 3.03
C PHE A 203 2.67 4.25 3.40
N LEU A 204 2.36 4.03 4.67
CA LEU A 204 1.01 3.82 5.16
C LEU A 204 0.55 5.08 5.91
N PRO A 205 -0.20 5.99 5.26
CA PRO A 205 -0.67 7.20 5.93
C PRO A 205 -1.66 6.83 7.06
N GLU A 206 -1.57 7.54 8.18
CA GLU A 206 -2.39 7.29 9.38
C GLU A 206 -3.90 7.29 9.08
N VAL A 207 -4.34 8.03 8.06
CA VAL A 207 -5.75 8.08 7.63
C VAL A 207 -6.33 6.69 7.33
N LEU A 208 -5.54 5.69 6.92
CA LEU A 208 -6.02 4.35 6.61
C LEU A 208 -6.75 3.70 7.79
N TRP A 209 -6.30 3.92 9.03
CA TRP A 209 -6.93 3.35 10.22
C TRP A 209 -8.25 4.04 10.61
N SER A 210 -8.55 5.18 9.98
CA SER A 210 -9.82 5.91 10.17
C SER A 210 -10.88 5.58 9.12
N LEU A 211 -10.51 4.86 8.05
CA LEU A 211 -11.42 4.51 6.97
C LEU A 211 -12.31 3.32 7.35
N GLU A 212 -13.57 3.35 6.92
CA GLU A 212 -14.47 2.20 7.07
C GLU A 212 -14.00 0.98 6.29
N ASN A 213 -13.39 1.22 5.12
CA ASN A 213 -12.74 0.22 4.30
C ASN A 213 -11.43 0.78 3.69
N PRO A 214 -10.25 0.41 4.24
CA PRO A 214 -8.96 0.86 3.74
C PRO A 214 -8.41 0.01 2.59
N GLU A 215 -9.21 -0.85 1.96
CA GLU A 215 -8.75 -1.69 0.85
C GLU A 215 -8.26 -0.87 -0.35
N THR A 216 -7.16 -1.33 -0.94
CA THR A 216 -6.49 -0.63 -2.05
C THR A 216 -6.45 -1.45 -3.35
N LYS A 217 -7.12 -2.61 -3.41
CA LYS A 217 -7.16 -3.48 -4.60
C LYS A 217 -8.22 -3.08 -5.63
N ILE A 218 -9.09 -2.13 -5.32
CA ILE A 218 -10.20 -1.75 -6.21
C ILE A 218 -9.67 -0.92 -7.36
N GLU A 219 -9.69 -1.40 -8.60
CA GLU A 219 -9.16 -0.69 -9.78
C GLU A 219 -10.24 -0.09 -10.68
N LEU A 220 -9.83 0.85 -11.55
CA LEU A 220 -10.71 1.56 -12.50
C LEU A 220 -10.88 0.80 -13.81
#